data_AF-A0A7W1WGK1-F1
#
_entry.id   AF-A0A7W1WGK1-F1
#
_cell.length_a   1.000
_cell.length_b   1.000
_cell.length_c   1.000
_cell.angle_alpha   90.00
_cell.angle_beta   90.00
_cell.angle_gamma   90.00
#
_symmetry.space_group_name_H-M   'P 1'
#
loop_
_entity.id
_entity.type
_entity.pdbx_description
1 polymer ?
#
loop_
_entity_poly.entity_id
_entity_poly.type
_entity_poly.pdbx_seq_one_letter_code
_entity_poly.pdbx_strand_id
1 'polypeptide(L)'
;MKKLFLSLACVAGLAACADGRGQVVDPRYRFSSDSPYDQYRAAREMALTGRGAVPQTVPRARPFNAPTPEMIASPTAVQRLSGQTAAKGAVATVPPSGKGGYYDPATGRRLPSAPAARTAAVAAAPAASAAPQAHSGGSADALTRYAQSQRHAPGTAIYPRAGGSAAEAARACARFPNPNASQLQFLASGGPQQDPLGMDPDGDGFVCGWTPAVQLAGQL
;
A
#
# COMPACT_ATOMS: atom_id res chain seq x y z
N MET A 1 -42.99 -7.62 33.83
CA MET A 1 -41.84 -6.75 34.18
C MET A 1 -40.53 -7.19 33.52
N LYS A 2 -40.07 -8.43 33.68
CA LYS A 2 -38.78 -8.90 33.11
C LYS A 2 -38.63 -8.76 31.58
N LYS A 3 -39.71 -9.01 30.82
CA LYS A 3 -39.73 -8.84 29.35
C LYS A 3 -39.63 -7.36 28.91
N LEU A 4 -40.14 -6.43 29.72
CA LEU A 4 -40.11 -4.99 29.45
C LEU A 4 -38.69 -4.42 29.68
N PHE A 5 -38.00 -4.91 30.71
CA PHE A 5 -36.60 -4.55 30.97
C PHE A 5 -35.65 -5.07 29.88
N LEU A 6 -35.89 -6.28 29.38
CA LEU A 6 -35.08 -6.85 28.30
C LEU A 6 -35.25 -6.10 26.98
N SER A 7 -36.48 -5.70 26.63
CA SER A 7 -36.73 -4.90 25.42
C SER A 7 -36.12 -3.50 25.51
N LEU A 8 -36.20 -2.86 26.69
CA LEU A 8 -35.62 -1.53 26.89
C LEU A 8 -34.08 -1.56 26.78
N ALA A 9 -33.44 -2.63 27.30
CA ALA A 9 -31.99 -2.82 27.20
C ALA A 9 -31.53 -3.03 25.75
N CYS A 10 -32.26 -3.80 24.94
CA CYS A 10 -31.92 -3.98 23.52
C CYS A 10 -32.05 -2.68 22.71
N VAL A 11 -33.10 -1.87 22.95
CA VAL A 11 -33.27 -0.58 22.25
C VAL A 11 -32.18 0.41 22.65
N ALA A 12 -31.78 0.45 23.93
CA ALA A 12 -30.69 1.30 24.39
C ALA A 12 -29.32 0.91 23.78
N GLY A 13 -29.06 -0.39 23.62
CA GLY A 13 -27.83 -0.88 22.97
C GLY A 13 -27.71 -0.47 21.50
N LEU A 14 -28.82 -0.51 20.74
CA LEU A 14 -28.85 -0.06 19.34
C LEU A 14 -28.62 1.46 19.21
N ALA A 15 -29.10 2.26 20.16
CA ALA A 15 -28.88 3.71 20.15
C ALA A 15 -27.43 4.10 20.47
N ALA A 16 -26.71 3.32 21.28
CA ALA A 16 -25.32 3.58 21.62
C ALA A 16 -24.35 3.36 20.45
N CYS A 17 -24.69 2.48 19.50
CA CYS A 17 -23.92 2.29 18.27
C CYS A 17 -24.28 3.29 17.15
N ALA A 18 -25.36 4.05 17.31
CA ALA A 18 -25.95 4.90 16.28
C ALA A 18 -25.92 6.40 16.63
N ASP A 19 -25.02 6.83 17.53
CA ASP A 19 -24.94 8.26 17.89
C ASP A 19 -24.41 9.14 16.74
N GLY A 20 -23.87 8.53 15.68
CA GLY A 20 -23.36 9.21 14.49
C GLY A 20 -22.14 10.09 14.77
N ARG A 21 -21.60 10.06 16.00
CA ARG A 21 -20.47 10.93 16.41
C ARG A 21 -19.12 10.25 16.21
N GLY A 22 -19.11 8.92 16.03
CA GLY A 22 -17.91 8.15 15.70
C GLY A 22 -16.82 8.29 16.78
N GLN A 23 -17.22 8.47 18.03
CA GLN A 23 -16.29 8.69 19.14
C GLN A 23 -15.61 7.39 19.50
N VAL A 24 -14.27 7.40 19.46
CA VAL A 24 -13.46 6.32 19.99
C VAL A 24 -13.36 6.50 21.50
N VAL A 25 -13.48 5.40 22.26
CA VAL A 25 -13.46 5.42 23.75
C VAL A 25 -12.13 5.95 24.30
N ASP A 26 -11.04 5.81 23.54
CA ASP A 26 -9.73 6.37 23.86
C ASP A 26 -9.78 7.92 23.82
N PRO A 27 -9.47 8.62 24.94
CA PRO A 27 -9.46 10.08 25.00
C PRO A 27 -8.58 10.76 23.95
N ARG A 28 -7.56 10.08 23.40
CA ARG A 28 -6.68 10.62 22.35
C ARG A 28 -7.33 10.68 20.98
N TYR A 29 -8.42 9.94 20.77
CA TYR A 29 -9.14 9.85 19.51
C TYR A 29 -10.57 10.38 19.64
N ARG A 30 -10.80 11.24 20.65
CA ARG A 30 -12.04 12.00 20.78
C ARG A 30 -12.07 13.12 19.76
N PHE A 31 -13.20 13.25 19.10
CA PHE A 31 -13.48 14.33 18.17
C PHE A 31 -14.35 15.36 18.86
N SER A 32 -14.05 16.65 18.77
CA SER A 32 -14.88 17.70 19.37
C SER A 32 -15.68 18.40 18.28
N SER A 33 -16.92 18.82 18.59
CA SER A 33 -17.68 19.69 17.69
C SER A 33 -17.02 21.05 17.47
N ASP A 34 -16.01 21.38 18.27
CA ASP A 34 -15.40 22.71 18.33
C ASP A 34 -14.24 22.86 17.33
N SER A 35 -13.73 21.76 16.79
CA SER A 35 -12.71 21.78 15.73
C SER A 35 -13.36 21.91 14.34
N PRO A 36 -12.93 22.86 13.49
CA PRO A 36 -13.42 22.98 12.12
C PRO A 36 -13.29 21.67 11.31
N TYR A 37 -12.22 20.91 11.53
CA TYR A 37 -12.01 19.63 10.86
C TYR A 37 -13.03 18.57 11.27
N ASP A 38 -13.44 18.56 12.53
CA ASP A 38 -14.42 17.59 13.03
C ASP A 38 -15.83 17.88 12.54
N GLN A 39 -16.19 19.16 12.43
CA GLN A 39 -17.43 19.57 11.76
C GLN A 39 -17.43 19.15 10.28
N TYR A 40 -16.30 19.34 9.58
CA TYR A 40 -16.13 18.87 8.21
C TYR A 40 -16.28 17.34 8.10
N ARG A 41 -15.67 16.57 9.03
CA ARG A 41 -15.82 15.10 9.08
C ARG A 41 -17.29 14.72 9.23
N ALA A 42 -17.99 15.29 10.20
CA ALA A 42 -19.40 14.98 10.45
C ALA A 42 -20.29 15.31 9.23
N ALA A 43 -20.09 16.47 8.60
CA ALA A 43 -20.80 16.85 7.38
C ALA A 43 -20.55 15.88 6.22
N ARG A 44 -19.31 15.40 6.07
CA ARG A 44 -18.93 14.42 5.05
C ARG A 44 -19.60 13.06 5.28
N GLU A 45 -19.66 12.58 6.52
CA GLU A 45 -20.35 11.31 6.83
C GLU A 45 -21.86 11.39 6.56
N MET A 46 -22.48 12.54 6.84
CA MET A 46 -23.88 12.76 6.45
C MET A 46 -24.06 12.76 4.93
N ALA A 47 -23.13 13.35 4.18
CA ALA A 47 -23.17 13.33 2.72
C ALA A 47 -22.99 11.92 2.14
N LEU A 48 -22.07 11.11 2.69
CA LEU A 48 -21.84 9.72 2.27
C LEU A 48 -23.07 8.83 2.46
N THR A 49 -23.88 9.14 3.48
CA THR A 49 -25.14 8.41 3.75
C THR A 49 -26.35 9.00 3.02
N GLY A 50 -26.14 9.99 2.14
CA GLY A 50 -27.21 10.66 1.39
C GLY A 50 -28.10 11.58 2.23
N ARG A 51 -27.67 11.92 3.46
CA ARG A 51 -28.42 12.69 4.45
C ARG A 51 -27.95 14.14 4.57
N GLY A 52 -27.05 14.59 3.71
CA GLY A 52 -26.51 15.95 3.74
C GLY A 52 -25.82 16.35 2.43
N ALA A 53 -25.52 17.63 2.31
CA ALA A 53 -24.76 18.17 1.19
C ALA A 53 -23.27 17.81 1.31
N VAL A 54 -22.62 17.53 0.18
CA VAL A 54 -21.18 17.21 0.13
C VAL A 54 -20.37 18.46 0.50
N PRO A 55 -19.58 18.45 1.59
CA PRO A 55 -18.74 19.60 1.94
C PRO A 55 -17.60 19.75 0.92
N GLN A 56 -17.45 20.95 0.35
CA GLN A 56 -16.51 21.21 -0.75
C GLN A 56 -15.12 21.69 -0.27
N THR A 57 -15.00 22.09 0.99
CA THR A 57 -13.77 22.71 1.50
C THR A 57 -13.31 22.02 2.78
N VAL A 58 -12.11 21.46 2.75
CA VAL A 58 -11.45 20.91 3.94
C VAL A 58 -10.87 22.07 4.75
N PRO A 59 -11.31 22.30 6.00
CA PRO A 59 -10.79 23.37 6.83
C PRO A 59 -9.42 22.97 7.41
N ARG A 60 -8.38 23.12 6.60
CA ARG A 60 -6.97 23.01 7.04
C ARG A 60 -6.38 24.41 7.16
N ALA A 61 -5.67 24.66 8.25
CA ALA A 61 -4.88 25.88 8.37
C ALA A 61 -3.67 25.84 7.41
N ARG A 62 -3.44 26.97 6.75
CA ARG A 62 -2.36 27.22 5.78
C ARG A 62 -0.96 27.12 6.43
N PRO A 63 0.10 26.92 5.62
CA PRO A 63 0.11 27.01 4.16
C PRO A 63 -0.24 25.69 3.46
N PHE A 64 -1.19 25.77 2.53
CA PHE A 64 -1.39 24.77 1.49
C PHE A 64 -0.31 24.98 0.44
N ASN A 65 0.92 24.57 0.75
CA ASN A 65 1.96 24.48 -0.27
C ASN A 65 1.91 23.07 -0.86
N ALA A 66 1.67 22.98 -2.16
CA ALA A 66 2.08 21.78 -2.89
C ALA A 66 3.59 21.62 -2.66
N PRO A 67 4.08 20.42 -2.28
CA PRO A 67 5.51 20.20 -2.16
C PRO A 67 6.17 20.52 -3.51
N THR A 68 7.27 21.26 -3.48
CA THR A 68 7.99 21.58 -4.71
C THR A 68 8.55 20.29 -5.32
N PRO A 69 8.82 20.24 -6.65
CA PRO A 69 9.43 19.06 -7.27
C PRO A 69 10.69 18.58 -6.55
N GLU A 70 11.47 19.50 -5.98
CA GLU A 70 12.68 19.20 -5.21
C GLU A 70 12.37 18.58 -3.84
N MET A 71 11.21 18.91 -3.25
CA MET A 71 10.72 18.28 -2.01
C MET A 71 10.12 16.90 -2.25
N ILE A 72 9.65 16.64 -3.47
CA ILE A 72 9.12 15.33 -3.91
C ILE A 72 10.27 14.43 -4.40
N ALA A 73 11.36 15.04 -4.90
CA ALA A 73 12.51 14.33 -5.43
C ALA A 73 13.08 13.38 -4.38
N SER A 74 12.84 12.10 -4.60
CA SER A 74 13.53 11.05 -3.87
C SER A 74 14.99 11.03 -4.35
N PRO A 75 15.96 10.80 -3.45
CA PRO A 75 17.37 10.75 -3.84
C PRO A 75 17.56 9.70 -4.94
N THR A 76 18.29 10.09 -5.99
CA THR A 76 18.64 9.22 -7.13
C THR A 76 19.31 7.95 -6.60
N ALA A 77 19.21 6.84 -7.32
CA ALA A 77 19.84 5.57 -6.91
C ALA A 77 21.33 5.75 -6.57
N VAL A 78 22.05 6.56 -7.35
CA VAL A 78 23.45 6.93 -7.10
C VAL A 78 23.62 7.69 -5.79
N GLN A 79 22.74 8.64 -5.49
CA GLN A 79 22.79 9.45 -4.27
C GLN A 79 22.46 8.63 -3.01
N ARG A 80 21.60 7.61 -3.15
CA ARG A 80 21.34 6.61 -2.10
C ARG A 80 22.54 5.68 -1.88
N LEU A 81 23.23 5.24 -2.92
CA LEU A 81 24.45 4.45 -2.80
C LEU A 81 25.59 5.27 -2.16
N SER A 82 25.79 6.52 -2.57
CA SER A 82 26.83 7.41 -2.03
C SER A 82 26.59 7.79 -0.57
N GLY A 83 25.32 7.93 -0.15
CA GLY A 83 24.98 8.11 1.27
C GLY A 83 25.24 6.87 2.14
N GLN A 84 25.18 5.67 1.54
CA GLN A 84 25.46 4.40 2.22
C GLN A 84 26.96 4.11 2.35
N THR A 85 27.80 4.58 1.43
CA THR A 85 29.26 4.42 1.52
C THR A 85 29.88 5.34 2.56
N ALA A 86 29.30 6.51 2.83
CA ALA A 86 29.75 7.43 3.90
C ALA A 86 29.37 6.95 5.33
N ALA A 87 28.43 6.00 5.48
CA ALA A 87 27.95 5.53 6.78
C ALA A 87 28.64 4.24 7.29
N LYS A 88 29.58 3.66 6.52
CA LYS A 88 30.43 2.56 6.99
C LYS A 88 31.66 3.12 7.70
N GLY A 89 31.48 3.59 8.93
CA GLY A 89 32.62 4.05 9.74
C GLY A 89 32.28 4.74 11.06
N ALA A 90 31.01 4.99 11.35
CA ALA A 90 30.61 5.51 12.65
C ALA A 90 29.36 4.75 13.12
N VAL A 91 29.39 4.29 14.38
CA VAL A 91 28.16 4.08 15.15
C VAL A 91 27.54 5.47 15.32
N ALA A 92 26.89 5.94 14.26
CA ALA A 92 26.13 7.16 14.28
C ALA A 92 24.79 6.81 14.93
N THR A 93 24.55 7.35 16.12
CA THR A 93 23.20 7.71 16.53
C THR A 93 22.51 8.34 15.32
N VAL A 94 21.52 7.64 14.77
CA VAL A 94 20.70 8.16 13.69
C VAL A 94 20.18 9.51 14.15
N PRO A 95 20.60 10.65 13.56
CA PRO A 95 19.94 11.91 13.86
C PRO A 95 18.48 11.70 13.42
N PRO A 96 17.48 12.05 14.26
CA PRO A 96 16.09 11.79 13.93
C PRO A 96 15.82 12.37 12.54
N SER A 97 15.46 11.49 11.61
CA SER A 97 15.12 11.86 10.25
C SER A 97 14.10 12.99 10.30
N GLY A 98 14.59 14.19 10.01
CA GLY A 98 13.80 15.39 10.06
C GLY A 98 12.70 15.31 9.02
N LYS A 99 11.47 15.42 9.52
CA LYS A 99 10.29 16.08 8.91
C LYS A 99 9.00 15.26 8.77
N GLY A 100 8.90 14.05 9.30
CA GLY A 100 7.60 13.39 9.55
C GLY A 100 7.27 13.35 11.04
N GLY A 101 6.45 14.27 11.55
CA GLY A 101 6.02 14.30 12.96
C GLY A 101 4.55 14.67 13.08
N TYR A 102 3.87 14.08 14.06
CA TYR A 102 2.47 14.37 14.38
C TYR A 102 2.33 15.79 14.95
N TYR A 103 1.23 16.45 14.66
CA TYR A 103 0.87 17.75 15.23
C TYR A 103 -0.06 17.54 16.41
N ASP A 104 0.20 18.23 17.52
CA ASP A 104 -0.74 18.33 18.63
C ASP A 104 -1.89 19.28 18.24
N PRO A 105 -3.14 18.81 18.13
CA PRO A 105 -4.26 19.65 17.72
C PRO A 105 -4.67 20.68 18.78
N ALA A 106 -4.28 20.51 20.04
CA ALA A 106 -4.61 21.46 21.12
C ALA A 106 -3.66 22.66 21.15
N THR A 107 -2.38 22.45 20.81
CA THR A 107 -1.35 23.49 20.91
C THR A 107 -0.80 23.95 19.55
N GLY A 108 -1.12 23.25 18.46
CA GLY A 108 -0.62 23.52 17.11
C GLY A 108 0.88 23.25 16.93
N ARG A 109 1.55 22.71 17.96
CA ARG A 109 2.99 22.45 17.95
C ARG A 109 3.29 21.04 17.43
N ARG A 110 4.45 20.87 16.80
CA ARG A 110 4.93 19.57 16.33
C ARG A 110 5.41 18.75 17.54
N LEU A 111 4.86 17.55 17.71
CA LEU A 111 5.30 16.61 18.74
C LEU A 111 6.54 15.86 18.24
N PRO A 112 7.59 15.71 19.07
CA PRO A 112 8.71 14.85 18.73
C PRO A 112 8.25 13.39 18.70
N SER A 113 8.70 12.63 17.71
CA SER A 113 8.47 11.19 17.63
C SER A 113 9.19 10.52 18.80
N ALA A 114 8.45 9.97 19.77
CA ALA A 114 9.05 9.21 20.86
C ALA A 114 9.71 7.93 20.30
N PRO A 115 10.91 7.52 20.77
CA PRO A 115 11.44 6.22 20.44
C PRO A 115 10.58 5.15 21.11
N ALA A 116 9.76 4.45 20.33
CA ALA A 116 9.02 3.31 20.82
C ALA A 116 10.00 2.15 21.08
N ALA A 117 10.45 1.99 22.32
CA ALA A 117 10.98 0.72 22.79
C ALA A 117 9.84 -0.31 22.73
N ARG A 118 9.86 -1.19 21.73
CA ARG A 118 8.99 -2.37 21.67
C ARG A 118 9.83 -3.62 21.90
N THR A 119 10.02 -3.99 23.16
CA THR A 119 10.20 -5.38 23.56
C THR A 119 8.83 -5.94 23.89
N ALA A 120 8.15 -6.49 22.89
CA ALA A 120 6.99 -7.34 23.11
C ALA A 120 7.15 -8.56 22.20
N ALA A 121 7.52 -9.69 22.79
CA ALA A 121 7.45 -10.98 22.15
C ALA A 121 5.98 -11.28 21.85
N VAL A 122 5.63 -11.30 20.56
CA VAL A 122 4.34 -11.81 20.11
C VAL A 122 4.55 -13.29 19.82
N ALA A 123 3.94 -14.15 20.63
CA ALA A 123 3.86 -15.57 20.34
C ALA A 123 3.15 -15.74 18.98
N ALA A 124 3.79 -16.48 18.08
CA ALA A 124 3.31 -16.72 16.73
C ALA A 124 1.96 -17.45 16.74
N ALA A 125 0.96 -16.87 16.09
CA ALA A 125 -0.14 -17.64 15.53
C ALA A 125 0.41 -18.47 14.35
N PRO A 126 -0.09 -19.70 14.11
CA PRO A 126 0.42 -20.55 13.04
C PRO A 126 0.24 -19.84 11.69
N ALA A 127 1.36 -19.67 10.99
CA ALA A 127 1.45 -18.99 9.71
C ALA A 127 0.62 -19.72 8.65
N ALA A 128 -0.36 -19.04 8.06
CA ALA A 128 -0.65 -19.26 6.65
C ALA A 128 0.60 -18.81 5.88
N SER A 129 1.22 -19.72 5.11
CA SER A 129 2.50 -19.51 4.44
C SER A 129 2.63 -18.11 3.83
N ALA A 130 3.50 -17.30 4.44
CA ALA A 130 3.92 -16.05 3.87
C ALA A 130 4.62 -16.35 2.55
N ALA A 131 4.12 -15.74 1.46
CA ALA A 131 4.86 -15.66 0.21
C ALA A 131 6.27 -15.09 0.49
N PRO A 132 7.31 -15.52 -0.24
CA PRO A 132 8.67 -15.03 -0.03
C PRO A 132 8.66 -13.51 -0.22
N GLN A 133 8.97 -12.76 0.84
CA GLN A 133 9.28 -11.35 0.73
C GLN A 133 10.64 -11.25 0.02
N ALA A 134 10.62 -11.33 -1.30
CA ALA A 134 11.78 -11.01 -2.10
C ALA A 134 12.16 -9.55 -1.82
N HIS A 135 13.45 -9.31 -1.59
CA HIS A 135 13.99 -7.97 -1.44
C HIS A 135 13.55 -7.15 -2.65
N SER A 136 12.68 -6.18 -2.43
CA SER A 136 11.93 -5.48 -3.48
C SER A 136 12.82 -4.81 -4.53
N GLY A 137 14.09 -4.52 -4.20
CA GLY A 137 15.10 -4.08 -5.16
C GLY A 137 15.48 -5.14 -6.19
N GLY A 138 15.84 -6.35 -5.76
CA GLY A 138 16.31 -7.40 -6.68
C GLY A 138 15.23 -7.91 -7.64
N SER A 139 13.98 -7.95 -7.17
CA SER A 139 12.82 -8.33 -7.98
C SER A 139 12.46 -7.27 -9.03
N ALA A 140 12.49 -5.99 -8.67
CA ALA A 140 12.26 -4.91 -9.64
C ALA A 140 13.36 -4.85 -10.71
N ASP A 141 14.62 -5.07 -10.32
CA ASP A 141 15.75 -5.11 -11.25
C ASP A 141 15.67 -6.30 -12.22
N ALA A 142 15.19 -7.46 -11.76
CA ALA A 142 14.99 -8.63 -12.62
C ALA A 142 13.92 -8.39 -13.69
N LEU A 143 12.78 -7.82 -13.32
CA LEU A 143 11.72 -7.46 -14.27
C LEU A 143 12.18 -6.38 -15.25
N THR A 144 12.93 -5.40 -14.76
CA THR A 144 13.51 -4.33 -15.59
C THR A 144 14.48 -4.91 -16.62
N ARG A 145 15.43 -5.76 -16.19
CA ARG A 145 16.38 -6.41 -17.10
C ARG A 145 15.67 -7.25 -18.14
N TYR A 146 14.62 -7.97 -17.74
CA TYR A 146 13.83 -8.76 -18.67
C TYR A 146 13.04 -7.87 -19.66
N ALA A 147 12.41 -6.79 -19.19
CA ALA A 147 11.74 -5.83 -20.06
C ALA A 147 12.70 -5.21 -21.08
N GLN A 148 13.91 -4.85 -20.64
CA GLN A 148 14.96 -4.30 -21.48
C GLN A 148 15.62 -5.34 -22.40
N SER A 149 15.51 -6.65 -22.15
CA SER A 149 16.03 -7.68 -23.06
C SER A 149 15.06 -8.00 -24.19
N GLN A 150 13.77 -7.75 -24.02
CA GLN A 150 12.80 -8.01 -25.07
C GLN A 150 12.84 -6.95 -26.18
N ARG A 151 12.55 -7.37 -27.40
CA ARG A 151 12.59 -6.56 -28.64
C ARG A 151 11.31 -6.66 -29.47
N HIS A 152 10.29 -7.31 -28.94
CA HIS A 152 9.02 -7.54 -29.62
C HIS A 152 7.87 -6.97 -28.79
N ALA A 153 6.72 -6.75 -29.44
CA ALA A 153 5.51 -6.31 -28.79
C ALA A 153 4.83 -7.47 -28.03
N PRO A 154 4.01 -7.19 -27.01
CA PRO A 154 3.08 -8.18 -26.46
C PRO A 154 2.18 -8.78 -27.54
N GLY A 155 1.83 -10.05 -27.40
CA GLY A 155 1.09 -10.87 -28.37
C GLY A 155 1.91 -11.35 -29.57
N THR A 156 3.21 -11.04 -29.62
CA THR A 156 4.10 -11.57 -30.67
C THR A 156 4.62 -12.93 -30.24
N ALA A 157 4.16 -14.01 -30.88
CA ALA A 157 4.60 -15.37 -30.58
C ALA A 157 6.08 -15.59 -30.97
N ILE A 158 6.97 -15.52 -29.98
CA ILE A 158 8.42 -15.76 -30.13
C ILE A 158 8.79 -17.17 -29.68
N TYR A 159 8.08 -17.68 -28.68
CA TYR A 159 8.33 -18.97 -28.06
C TYR A 159 7.31 -19.99 -28.59
N PRO A 160 7.74 -20.99 -29.39
CA PRO A 160 6.82 -21.95 -29.97
C PRO A 160 6.15 -22.77 -28.87
N ARG A 161 4.81 -22.84 -28.92
CA ARG A 161 3.98 -23.69 -28.06
C ARG A 161 3.30 -24.74 -28.92
N ALA A 162 3.43 -26.01 -28.54
CA ALA A 162 2.71 -27.11 -29.20
C ALA A 162 1.22 -27.17 -28.78
N GLY A 163 0.83 -26.34 -27.81
CA GLY A 163 -0.51 -26.22 -27.25
C GLY A 163 -0.47 -25.40 -25.96
N GLY A 164 -1.58 -24.74 -25.64
CA GLY A 164 -1.73 -23.94 -24.43
C GLY A 164 -3.21 -23.58 -24.22
N SER A 165 -3.70 -23.71 -23.00
CA SER A 165 -5.07 -23.38 -22.66
C SER A 165 -5.13 -22.04 -21.95
N ALA A 166 -5.82 -21.07 -22.55
CA ALA A 166 -6.10 -19.79 -21.90
C ALA A 166 -6.81 -19.97 -20.54
N ALA A 167 -7.62 -21.02 -20.40
CA ALA A 167 -8.30 -21.33 -19.13
C ALA A 167 -7.33 -21.89 -18.07
N GLU A 168 -6.29 -22.62 -18.46
CA GLU A 168 -5.25 -23.10 -17.52
C GLU A 168 -4.33 -21.96 -17.12
N ALA A 169 -3.89 -21.15 -18.09
CA ALA A 169 -3.13 -19.94 -17.86
C ALA A 169 -3.84 -19.00 -16.88
N ALA A 170 -5.15 -18.75 -17.07
CA ALA A 170 -5.95 -17.93 -16.15
C ALA A 170 -5.98 -18.48 -14.72
N ARG A 171 -6.08 -19.81 -14.55
CA ARG A 171 -6.03 -20.45 -13.22
C ARG A 171 -4.64 -20.38 -12.59
N ALA A 172 -3.58 -20.47 -13.39
CA ALA A 172 -2.22 -20.29 -12.92
C ALA A 172 -1.99 -18.84 -12.47
N CYS A 173 -2.44 -17.86 -13.25
CA CYS A 173 -2.36 -16.43 -12.96
C CYS A 173 -3.10 -16.04 -11.67
N ALA A 174 -4.26 -16.65 -11.40
CA ALA A 174 -5.05 -16.38 -10.19
C ALA A 174 -4.32 -16.71 -8.86
N ARG A 175 -3.18 -17.41 -8.92
CA ARG A 175 -2.35 -17.75 -7.74
C ARG A 175 -1.45 -16.60 -7.31
N PHE A 176 -1.29 -15.56 -8.13
CA PHE A 176 -0.36 -14.46 -7.88
C PHE A 176 -1.10 -13.18 -7.52
N PRO A 177 -0.57 -12.39 -6.56
CA PRO A 177 -1.23 -11.19 -6.09
C PRO A 177 -1.22 -10.03 -7.10
N ASN A 178 -0.34 -10.06 -8.11
CA ASN A 178 -0.23 -9.03 -9.14
C ASN A 178 0.61 -9.52 -10.34
N PRO A 179 0.58 -8.81 -11.50
CA PRO A 179 1.32 -9.20 -12.70
C PRO A 179 2.84 -9.29 -12.52
N ASN A 180 3.43 -8.48 -11.63
CA ASN A 180 4.87 -8.51 -11.38
C ASN A 180 5.28 -9.81 -10.67
N ALA A 181 4.48 -10.25 -9.70
CA ALA A 181 4.71 -11.48 -8.96
C ALA A 181 4.59 -12.72 -9.87
N SER A 182 3.60 -12.74 -10.78
CA SER A 182 3.47 -13.83 -11.76
C SER A 182 4.63 -13.84 -12.74
N GLN A 183 5.04 -12.70 -13.29
CA GLN A 183 6.17 -12.64 -14.23
C GLN A 183 7.48 -13.08 -13.56
N LEU A 184 7.72 -12.66 -12.31
CA LEU A 184 8.90 -13.11 -11.56
C LEU A 184 8.89 -14.63 -11.35
N GLN A 185 7.75 -15.19 -10.95
CA GLN A 185 7.64 -16.63 -10.76
C GLN A 185 7.81 -17.37 -12.08
N PHE A 186 7.24 -16.87 -13.17
CA PHE A 186 7.39 -17.42 -14.51
C PHE A 186 8.88 -17.49 -14.91
N LEU A 187 9.62 -16.38 -14.77
CA LEU A 187 11.06 -16.34 -15.02
C LEU A 187 11.85 -17.29 -14.11
N ALA A 188 11.48 -17.37 -12.83
CA ALA A 188 12.12 -18.27 -11.87
C ALA A 188 11.84 -19.76 -12.16
N SER A 189 10.72 -20.08 -12.82
CA SER A 189 10.29 -21.45 -13.12
C SER A 189 10.83 -21.97 -14.46
N GLY A 190 11.76 -21.27 -15.11
CA GLY A 190 12.29 -21.64 -16.44
C GLY A 190 11.87 -20.69 -17.56
N GLY A 191 11.01 -19.71 -17.25
CA GLY A 191 10.65 -18.62 -18.14
C GLY A 191 10.01 -19.08 -19.45
N PRO A 192 10.08 -18.25 -20.50
CA PRO A 192 9.36 -18.50 -21.74
C PRO A 192 9.93 -19.66 -22.57
N GLN A 193 11.14 -20.13 -22.27
CA GLN A 193 11.69 -21.31 -22.92
C GLN A 193 11.00 -22.60 -22.48
N GLN A 194 10.60 -22.69 -21.21
CA GLN A 194 10.06 -23.92 -20.63
C GLN A 194 8.58 -23.85 -20.30
N ASP A 195 8.11 -22.71 -19.79
CA ASP A 195 6.75 -22.48 -19.29
C ASP A 195 6.08 -23.72 -18.65
N PRO A 196 6.66 -24.30 -17.59
CA PRO A 196 6.14 -25.54 -17.01
C PRO A 196 4.76 -25.36 -16.34
N LEU A 197 4.33 -24.12 -16.14
CA LEU A 197 3.04 -23.78 -15.53
C LEU A 197 1.97 -23.41 -16.56
N GLY A 198 2.32 -23.39 -17.86
CA GLY A 198 1.39 -23.04 -18.94
C GLY A 198 0.81 -21.63 -18.80
N MET A 199 1.63 -20.69 -18.34
CA MET A 199 1.21 -19.30 -18.07
C MET A 199 1.22 -18.42 -19.33
N ASP A 200 1.95 -18.81 -20.37
CA ASP A 200 2.18 -18.08 -21.62
C ASP A 200 1.67 -18.91 -22.82
N PRO A 201 0.33 -19.02 -22.99
CA PRO A 201 -0.27 -19.82 -24.05
C PRO A 201 -0.09 -19.22 -25.46
N ASP A 202 0.11 -17.91 -25.55
CA ASP A 202 0.39 -17.16 -26.78
C ASP A 202 1.88 -17.12 -27.14
N GLY A 203 2.76 -17.50 -26.22
CA GLY A 203 4.18 -17.69 -26.49
C GLY A 203 4.92 -16.37 -26.69
N ASP A 204 4.41 -15.27 -26.14
CA ASP A 204 5.05 -13.97 -26.21
C ASP A 204 6.02 -13.73 -25.04
N GLY A 205 6.04 -14.62 -24.06
CA GLY A 205 6.91 -14.55 -22.89
C GLY A 205 6.49 -13.52 -21.83
N PHE A 206 5.25 -13.04 -21.89
CA PHE A 206 4.64 -12.12 -20.95
C PHE A 206 3.37 -12.72 -20.34
N VAL A 207 3.36 -12.88 -19.02
CA VAL A 207 2.28 -13.61 -18.36
C VAL A 207 1.34 -12.72 -17.57
N CYS A 208 0.07 -13.13 -17.50
CA CYS A 208 -0.92 -12.59 -16.57
C CYS A 208 -1.11 -11.06 -16.66
N GLY A 209 -1.04 -10.51 -17.88
CA GLY A 209 -1.21 -9.08 -18.15
C GLY A 209 0.02 -8.22 -17.81
N TRP A 210 1.16 -8.84 -17.50
CA TRP A 210 2.43 -8.12 -17.39
C TRP A 210 2.85 -7.59 -18.77
N THR A 211 3.36 -6.36 -18.84
CA THR A 211 3.87 -5.79 -20.10
C THR A 211 5.18 -5.03 -19.87
N PRO A 212 6.16 -5.12 -20.79
CA PRO A 212 7.43 -4.39 -20.67
C PRO A 212 7.28 -2.87 -20.62
N ALA A 213 6.29 -2.33 -21.33
CA ALA A 213 6.08 -0.90 -21.47
C ALA A 213 5.75 -0.22 -20.12
N VAL A 214 4.91 -0.84 -19.31
CA VAL A 214 4.58 -0.34 -17.95
C VAL A 214 5.83 -0.34 -17.06
N GLN A 215 6.72 -1.31 -17.25
CA GLN A 215 7.95 -1.43 -16.47
C GLN A 215 8.99 -0.38 -16.85
N LEU A 216 9.10 -0.06 -18.14
CA LEU A 216 10.03 0.94 -18.66
C LEU A 216 9.53 2.38 -18.39
N ALA A 217 8.20 2.60 -18.39
CA ALA A 217 7.62 3.91 -18.10
C ALA A 217 7.81 4.36 -16.64
N GLY A 218 7.94 3.44 -15.68
CA GLY A 218 8.24 3.76 -14.28
C GLY A 218 9.69 4.21 -14.01
N GLN A 219 10.52 4.33 -15.05
CA GLN A 219 11.92 4.78 -14.97
C GLN A 219 12.14 6.21 -15.48
N LEU A 220 11.11 6.84 -16.04
CA LEU A 220 11.11 8.25 -16.50
C LEU A 220 10.39 9.14 -15.48
#